data_AF-A0AAW5SL41-F1
#
_entry.id   AF-A0AAW5SL41-F1
#
_cell.length_a   1.000
_cell.length_b   1.000
_cell.length_c   1.000
_cell.angle_alpha   90.00
_cell.angle_beta   90.00
_cell.angle_gamma   90.00
#
_symmetry.space_group_name_H-M   'P 1'
#
loop_
_entity.id
_entity.type
_entity.pdbx_description
1 polymer ?
#
loop_
_entity_poly.entity_id
_entity_poly.type
_entity_poly.pdbx_seq_one_letter_code
_entity_poly.pdbx_strand_id
1 'polypeptide(L)'
;MDNDVHIKPLAEMLDGVTYPANIDVYGHGIVVPDGERPPAGLAIVATTRLPIYSEFSLTLVDRNGTSLNERAIHALDVPGAHAVADYYEESDVRFFLRESLYHLNSVINNYVKACRLFDDLHGYWEGPQSGNTGDYRVLFEVDAYLGAARRVYEAISKVLWKHYNDSPDGKGRWSSMRKTAAAIESGSTKVPAQIATPVVSSWNAYGVKLAHYRNYVAHTGALSASGVCWMSRFSGRWGASVALLESPEDKKRVPVSPDVRLDALAYCYDVATHLVGLCEDLTVVPEIAEYLAHPPGYGGRPKSSRADIS
;
A
#
# COMPACT_ATOMS: atom_id res chain seq x y z
N MET A 1 -42.62 10.34 19.38
CA MET A 1 -41.67 11.46 19.56
C MET A 1 -40.48 11.09 18.71
N ASP A 2 -40.50 11.59 17.48
CA ASP A 2 -39.43 11.43 16.50
C ASP A 2 -38.22 12.24 16.95
N ASN A 3 -37.13 11.55 17.28
CA ASN A 3 -35.83 12.17 17.45
C ASN A 3 -35.11 12.11 16.10
N ASP A 4 -35.54 12.98 15.18
CA ASP A 4 -34.73 13.34 14.02
C ASP A 4 -33.51 14.13 14.54
N VAL A 5 -32.45 13.39 14.87
CA VAL A 5 -31.12 13.97 15.03
C VAL A 5 -30.70 14.42 13.64
N HIS A 6 -30.78 15.73 13.38
CA HIS A 6 -30.16 16.33 12.21
C HIS A 6 -28.64 16.07 12.27
N ILE A 7 -28.21 14.97 11.65
CA ILE A 7 -26.82 14.73 11.31
C ILE A 7 -26.47 15.84 10.31
N LYS A 8 -25.66 16.82 10.73
CA LYS A 8 -25.04 17.77 9.81
C LYS A 8 -24.48 16.98 8.62
N PRO A 9 -24.61 17.47 7.38
CA PRO A 9 -24.04 16.77 6.23
C PRO A 9 -22.57 16.46 6.55
N LEU A 10 -22.24 15.16 6.60
CA LEU A 10 -20.89 14.63 6.88
C LEU A 10 -19.81 15.25 5.96
N ALA A 11 -20.24 15.91 4.88
CA ALA A 11 -19.44 16.67 3.94
C ALA A 11 -18.75 17.91 4.56
N GLU A 12 -19.35 18.58 5.56
CA GLU A 12 -18.82 19.85 6.12
C GLU A 12 -17.79 19.66 7.24
N MET A 13 -17.57 18.43 7.74
CA MET A 13 -16.53 18.12 8.75
C MET A 13 -15.21 17.63 8.16
N LEU A 14 -15.01 17.77 6.83
CA LEU A 14 -13.94 17.08 6.07
C LEU A 14 -12.75 17.96 5.65
N ASP A 15 -12.54 19.11 6.28
CA ASP A 15 -11.26 19.81 6.14
C ASP A 15 -10.16 18.99 6.85
N GLY A 16 -8.96 18.97 6.25
CA GLY A 16 -7.90 17.97 6.45
C GLY A 16 -7.65 17.53 7.90
N VAL A 17 -7.29 16.25 8.09
CA VAL A 17 -6.92 15.72 9.40
C VAL A 17 -5.64 16.40 9.85
N THR A 18 -5.77 17.38 10.72
CA THR A 18 -4.62 17.92 11.45
C THR A 18 -4.38 17.03 12.65
N TYR A 19 -3.15 16.56 12.78
CA TYR A 19 -2.72 15.74 13.91
C TYR A 19 -2.03 16.62 14.96
N PRO A 20 -2.31 16.41 16.26
CA PRO A 20 -1.50 17.00 17.30
C PRO A 20 -0.03 16.55 17.15
N ALA A 21 0.90 17.40 17.60
CA ALA A 21 2.29 17.00 17.72
C ALA A 21 2.43 15.86 18.75
N ASN A 22 3.42 14.99 18.55
CA ASN A 22 3.76 13.88 19.46
C ASN A 22 2.61 12.89 19.70
N ILE A 23 2.01 12.38 18.62
CA ILE A 23 1.02 11.31 18.68
C ILE A 23 1.52 10.07 17.95
N ASP A 24 1.04 8.92 18.40
CA ASP A 24 1.23 7.64 17.71
C ASP A 24 -0.13 7.11 17.27
N VAL A 25 -0.19 6.60 16.04
CA VAL A 25 -1.35 5.92 15.49
C VAL A 25 -1.05 4.43 15.50
N TYR A 26 -1.89 3.68 16.20
CA TYR A 26 -1.81 2.23 16.32
C TYR A 26 -2.69 1.55 15.27
N GLY A 27 -2.53 0.23 15.14
CA GLY A 27 -3.49 -0.62 14.42
C GLY A 27 -4.94 -0.24 14.75
N HIS A 28 -5.84 -0.42 13.77
CA HIS A 28 -7.23 0.05 13.84
C HIS A 28 -7.39 1.59 13.90
N GLY A 29 -6.36 2.36 13.59
CA GLY A 29 -6.42 3.83 13.51
C GLY A 29 -6.56 4.53 14.85
N ILE A 30 -6.20 3.83 15.94
CA ILE A 30 -6.32 4.36 17.30
C ILE A 30 -5.20 5.39 17.52
N VAL A 31 -5.59 6.65 17.76
CA VAL A 31 -4.65 7.72 18.08
C VAL A 31 -4.36 7.72 19.58
N VAL A 32 -3.08 7.72 19.94
CA VAL A 32 -2.62 7.78 21.33
C VAL A 32 -1.67 8.98 21.47
N PRO A 33 -2.07 10.01 22.25
CA PRO A 33 -1.20 11.12 22.61
C PRO A 33 0.00 10.70 23.46
N ASP A 34 1.03 11.54 23.49
CA ASP A 34 2.21 11.31 24.32
C ASP A 34 1.87 11.15 25.80
N GLY A 35 2.52 10.20 26.46
CA GLY A 35 2.28 9.88 27.87
C GLY A 35 1.01 9.06 28.17
N GLU A 36 0.15 8.81 27.18
CA GLU A 36 -1.00 7.93 27.37
C GLU A 36 -0.64 6.44 27.18
N ARG A 37 -1.36 5.57 27.88
CA ARG A 37 -1.15 4.13 27.77
C ARG A 37 -1.67 3.61 26.41
N PRO A 38 -0.83 2.90 25.64
CA PRO A 38 -1.25 2.35 24.35
C PRO A 38 -2.18 1.13 24.54
N PRO A 39 -3.03 0.85 23.54
CA PRO A 39 -3.83 -0.38 23.51
C PRO A 39 -2.92 -1.61 23.50
N ALA A 40 -3.26 -2.61 24.33
CA ALA A 40 -2.42 -3.80 24.47
C ALA A 40 -2.40 -4.62 23.18
N GLY A 41 -1.22 -5.06 22.74
CA GLY A 41 -1.06 -5.97 21.60
C GLY A 41 -1.18 -5.32 20.22
N LEU A 42 -1.37 -4.00 20.13
CA LEU A 42 -1.39 -3.29 18.85
C LEU A 42 -0.02 -2.65 18.56
N ALA A 43 0.40 -2.73 17.31
CA ALA A 43 1.61 -2.08 16.82
C ALA A 43 1.33 -0.62 16.43
N ILE A 44 2.36 0.23 16.56
CA ILE A 44 2.36 1.56 15.95
C ILE A 44 2.46 1.38 14.43
N VAL A 45 1.64 2.09 13.68
CA VAL A 45 1.65 2.10 12.21
C VAL A 45 2.09 3.46 11.65
N ALA A 46 1.87 4.55 12.40
CA ALA A 46 2.28 5.88 12.00
C ALA A 46 2.47 6.81 13.22
N THR A 47 3.19 7.92 13.04
CA THR A 47 3.51 8.87 14.12
C THR A 47 3.67 10.30 13.58
N THR A 48 3.53 11.30 14.47
CA THR A 48 3.98 12.68 14.24
C THR A 48 5.32 13.01 14.90
N ARG A 49 5.96 12.03 15.56
CA ARG A 49 7.24 12.21 16.27
C ARG A 49 8.47 12.17 15.34
N LEU A 50 8.29 11.69 14.12
CA LEU A 50 9.33 11.64 13.09
C LEU A 50 9.08 12.72 12.03
N PRO A 51 10.10 13.14 11.27
CA PRO A 51 9.92 14.08 10.17
C PRO A 51 8.83 13.62 9.21
N ILE A 52 7.87 14.51 8.96
CA ILE A 52 6.77 14.28 8.02
C ILE A 52 7.23 14.79 6.65
N TYR A 53 7.23 13.90 5.67
CA TYR A 53 7.59 14.23 4.30
C TYR A 53 6.44 14.97 3.61
N SER A 54 6.77 15.91 2.72
CA SER A 54 5.77 16.60 1.90
C SER A 54 4.85 15.59 1.24
N GLU A 55 3.54 15.88 1.21
CA GLU A 55 2.46 15.01 0.70
C GLU A 55 1.84 14.03 1.72
N PHE A 56 2.41 13.86 2.92
CA PHE A 56 1.84 13.01 3.97
C PHE A 56 1.36 13.81 5.19
N SER A 57 0.34 13.30 5.87
CA SER A 57 -0.14 13.87 7.14
C SER A 57 0.50 13.23 8.38
N LEU A 58 1.16 12.09 8.18
CA LEU A 58 1.77 11.24 9.20
C LEU A 58 3.00 10.54 8.62
N THR A 59 3.96 10.21 9.47
CA THR A 59 5.09 9.35 9.10
C THR A 59 4.76 7.90 9.41
N LEU A 60 4.79 7.03 8.40
CA LEU A 60 4.66 5.58 8.57
C LEU A 60 5.90 5.02 9.26
N VAL A 61 5.70 4.14 10.24
CA VAL A 61 6.77 3.64 11.12
C VAL A 61 6.91 2.15 10.92
N ASP A 62 8.11 1.64 10.69
CA ASP A 62 8.39 0.21 10.67
C ASP A 62 8.49 -0.35 12.12
N ARG A 63 8.45 -1.67 12.28
CA ARG A 63 8.53 -2.37 13.57
C ARG A 63 9.80 -2.06 14.37
N ASN A 64 10.87 -1.64 13.70
CA ASN A 64 12.13 -1.20 14.32
C ASN A 64 12.15 0.30 14.69
N GLY A 65 11.05 1.03 14.46
CA GLY A 65 10.91 2.45 14.75
C GLY A 65 11.40 3.39 13.65
N THR A 66 11.91 2.87 12.53
CA THR A 66 12.38 3.70 11.41
C THR A 66 11.22 4.23 10.55
N SER A 67 11.43 5.35 9.86
CA SER A 67 10.44 5.88 8.93
C SER A 67 10.41 5.06 7.63
N LEU A 68 9.26 4.44 7.33
CA LEU A 68 9.05 3.76 6.04
C LEU A 68 9.06 4.76 4.88
N ASN A 69 8.54 5.98 5.09
CA ASN A 69 8.58 7.04 4.07
C ASN A 69 10.02 7.43 3.73
N GLU A 70 10.84 7.67 4.75
CA GLU A 70 12.26 8.00 4.57
C GLU A 70 13.00 6.90 3.84
N ARG A 71 12.82 5.66 4.27
CA ARG A 71 13.45 4.49 3.65
C ARG A 71 13.05 4.32 2.19
N ALA A 72 11.75 4.48 1.87
CA ALA A 72 11.27 4.42 0.50
C ALA A 72 11.83 5.55 -0.38
N ILE A 73 12.06 6.73 0.20
CA ILE A 73 12.69 7.86 -0.50
C ILE A 73 14.16 7.56 -0.76
N HIS A 74 14.92 7.14 0.27
CA HIS A 74 16.36 6.84 0.14
C HIS A 74 16.65 5.64 -0.74
N ALA A 75 15.88 4.56 -0.60
CA ALA A 75 16.05 3.36 -1.41
C ALA A 75 15.99 3.70 -2.90
N LEU A 76 15.21 4.70 -3.28
CA LEU A 76 14.98 5.02 -4.67
C LEU A 76 15.29 6.49 -5.00
N ASP A 77 16.21 7.10 -4.25
CA ASP A 77 16.65 8.47 -4.48
C ASP A 77 17.43 8.54 -5.79
N VAL A 78 17.20 9.59 -6.58
CA VAL A 78 17.86 9.76 -7.86
C VAL A 78 18.40 11.17 -8.02
N PRO A 79 19.71 11.30 -8.28
CA PRO A 79 20.32 12.59 -8.55
C PRO A 79 19.95 13.08 -9.96
N GLY A 80 18.80 13.74 -10.11
CA GLY A 80 18.44 14.42 -11.36
C GLY A 80 16.96 14.67 -11.57
N ALA A 81 16.64 15.57 -12.51
CA ALA A 81 15.27 15.80 -12.94
C ALA A 81 14.80 14.66 -13.86
N HIS A 82 13.67 14.02 -13.51
CA HIS A 82 12.98 13.04 -14.36
C HIS A 82 11.74 13.65 -14.99
N ALA A 83 11.45 13.31 -16.26
CA ALA A 83 10.21 13.74 -16.88
C ALA A 83 9.03 12.90 -16.36
N VAL A 84 7.86 13.53 -16.20
CA VAL A 84 6.64 12.84 -15.74
C VAL A 84 6.26 11.65 -16.64
N ALA A 85 6.52 11.77 -17.94
CA ALA A 85 6.32 10.69 -18.91
C ALA A 85 7.17 9.45 -18.60
N ASP A 86 8.37 9.63 -18.05
CA ASP A 86 9.28 8.54 -17.69
C ASP A 86 8.67 7.68 -16.57
N TYR A 87 7.95 8.26 -15.60
CA TYR A 87 7.29 7.50 -14.53
C TYR A 87 6.21 6.53 -15.06
N TYR A 88 5.37 7.00 -15.99
CA TYR A 88 4.24 6.23 -16.51
C TYR A 88 4.66 5.22 -17.58
N GLU A 89 5.53 5.61 -18.51
CA GLU A 89 5.97 4.74 -19.60
C GLU A 89 7.00 3.72 -19.12
N GLU A 90 7.87 4.09 -18.16
CA GLU A 90 8.88 3.17 -17.64
C GLU A 90 8.38 2.22 -16.56
N SER A 91 7.13 2.38 -16.10
CA SER A 91 6.59 1.59 -14.99
C SER A 91 7.54 1.68 -13.80
N ASP A 92 7.81 2.92 -13.37
CA ASP A 92 8.81 3.20 -12.37
C ASP A 92 8.41 2.64 -11.00
N VAL A 93 9.29 1.83 -10.42
CA VAL A 93 9.11 1.23 -9.09
C VAL A 93 8.89 2.34 -8.04
N ARG A 94 9.55 3.49 -8.18
CA ARG A 94 9.43 4.68 -7.31
C ARG A 94 8.02 5.20 -7.23
N PHE A 95 7.45 5.43 -8.41
CA PHE A 95 6.15 6.04 -8.52
C PHE A 95 5.10 5.16 -7.84
N PHE A 96 5.11 3.86 -8.15
CA PHE A 96 4.14 2.93 -7.57
C PHE A 96 4.38 2.67 -6.09
N LEU A 97 5.64 2.69 -5.61
CA LEU A 97 5.92 2.57 -4.18
C LEU A 97 5.39 3.80 -3.44
N ARG A 98 5.69 5.02 -3.91
CA ARG A 98 5.18 6.26 -3.31
C ARG A 98 3.67 6.35 -3.35
N GLU A 99 3.05 5.99 -4.47
CA GLU A 99 1.60 5.90 -4.62
C GLU A 99 0.99 4.91 -3.60
N SER A 100 1.64 3.76 -3.39
CA SER A 100 1.16 2.79 -2.38
C SER A 100 1.26 3.36 -0.95
N LEU A 101 2.35 4.05 -0.60
CA LEU A 101 2.49 4.68 0.72
C LEU A 101 1.50 5.84 0.91
N TYR A 102 1.19 6.58 -0.15
CA TYR A 102 0.16 7.62 -0.15
C TYR A 102 -1.22 7.04 0.18
N HIS A 103 -1.63 5.97 -0.51
CA HIS A 103 -2.90 5.33 -0.23
C HIS A 103 -2.94 4.70 1.17
N LEU A 104 -1.82 4.12 1.66
CA LEU A 104 -1.75 3.64 3.04
C LEU A 104 -1.94 4.78 4.06
N ASN A 105 -1.33 5.95 3.82
CA ASN A 105 -1.55 7.14 4.66
C ASN A 105 -3.02 7.57 4.61
N SER A 106 -3.65 7.56 3.43
CA SER A 106 -5.09 7.85 3.28
C SER A 106 -5.98 6.85 4.02
N VAL A 107 -5.66 5.54 3.97
CA VAL A 107 -6.36 4.51 4.75
C VAL A 107 -6.25 4.82 6.25
N ILE A 108 -5.06 5.11 6.77
CA ILE A 108 -4.85 5.49 8.16
C ILE A 108 -5.68 6.73 8.53
N ASN A 109 -5.65 7.77 7.68
CA ASN A 109 -6.42 8.99 7.89
C ASN A 109 -7.92 8.69 7.97
N ASN A 110 -8.45 7.81 7.10
CA ASN A 110 -9.86 7.43 7.14
C ASN A 110 -10.22 6.58 8.38
N TYR A 111 -9.35 5.67 8.79
CA TYR A 111 -9.54 4.92 10.04
C TYR A 111 -9.55 5.88 11.25
N VAL A 112 -8.60 6.80 11.35
CA VAL A 112 -8.55 7.81 12.41
C VAL A 112 -9.81 8.68 12.43
N LYS A 113 -10.27 9.14 11.26
CA LYS A 113 -11.51 9.92 11.14
C LYS A 113 -12.71 9.13 11.67
N ALA A 114 -12.81 7.85 11.31
CA ALA A 114 -13.86 6.97 11.81
C ALA A 114 -13.83 6.82 13.34
N CYS A 115 -12.64 6.62 13.91
CA CYS A 115 -12.46 6.55 15.37
C CYS A 115 -12.88 7.86 16.06
N ARG A 116 -12.43 9.01 15.56
CA ARG A 116 -12.80 10.33 16.11
C ARG A 116 -14.31 10.56 16.08
N LEU A 117 -14.95 10.26 14.94
CA LEU A 117 -16.40 10.38 14.79
C LEU A 117 -17.15 9.52 15.81
N PHE A 118 -16.68 8.28 16.05
CA PHE A 118 -17.29 7.38 17.02
C PHE A 118 -17.03 7.78 18.47
N ASP A 119 -15.84 8.31 18.78
CA ASP A 119 -15.53 8.89 20.09
C ASP A 119 -16.47 10.08 20.38
N ASP A 120 -16.68 10.97 19.41
CA ASP A 120 -17.56 12.15 19.53
C ASP A 120 -19.03 11.77 19.74
N LEU A 121 -19.51 10.72 19.06
CA LEU A 121 -20.92 10.30 19.09
C LEU A 121 -21.27 9.37 20.27
N HIS A 122 -20.33 8.53 20.71
CA HIS A 122 -20.62 7.44 21.64
C HIS A 122 -19.78 7.49 22.94
N GLY A 123 -18.90 8.49 23.09
CA GLY A 123 -18.04 8.65 24.26
C GLY A 123 -17.09 7.46 24.46
N TYR A 124 -16.54 7.32 25.68
CA TYR A 124 -15.50 6.32 25.98
C TYR A 124 -15.98 5.05 26.70
N TRP A 125 -17.10 5.07 27.44
CA TRP A 125 -17.38 4.00 28.43
C TRP A 125 -18.81 3.42 28.48
N GLU A 126 -19.86 4.16 28.08
CA GLU A 126 -21.27 3.72 28.26
C GLU A 126 -22.02 3.49 26.94
N GLY A 127 -21.30 3.50 25.81
CA GLY A 127 -21.87 3.39 24.47
C GLY A 127 -21.95 1.96 23.90
N PRO A 128 -22.47 1.81 22.67
CA PRO A 128 -22.43 0.55 21.93
C PRO A 128 -21.01 -0.03 21.88
N GLN A 129 -20.90 -1.36 21.83
CA GLN A 129 -19.61 -2.06 21.76
C GLN A 129 -19.12 -2.25 20.31
N SER A 130 -20.01 -2.08 19.34
CA SER A 130 -19.70 -2.11 17.93
C SER A 130 -20.65 -1.21 17.13
N GLY A 131 -20.23 -0.83 15.93
CA GLY A 131 -21.03 -0.11 14.96
C GLY A 131 -20.37 -0.09 13.59
N ASN A 132 -20.93 0.63 12.63
CA ASN A 132 -20.28 0.88 11.36
C ASN A 132 -20.49 2.33 10.95
N THR A 133 -19.57 2.90 10.16
CA THR A 133 -19.64 4.30 9.73
C THR A 133 -20.59 4.53 8.56
N GLY A 134 -21.03 3.47 7.87
CA GLY A 134 -21.69 3.57 6.56
C GLY A 134 -20.84 4.22 5.46
N ASP A 135 -19.56 4.54 5.73
CA ASP A 135 -18.67 5.27 4.84
C ASP A 135 -17.81 4.30 4.01
N TYR A 136 -18.00 4.33 2.69
CA TYR A 136 -17.32 3.46 1.74
C TYR A 136 -15.94 3.99 1.32
N ARG A 137 -15.57 5.24 1.64
CA ARG A 137 -14.31 5.86 1.16
C ARG A 137 -13.07 5.08 1.53
N VAL A 138 -13.04 4.54 2.74
CA VAL A 138 -11.92 3.70 3.20
C VAL A 138 -11.76 2.44 2.34
N LEU A 139 -12.84 1.88 1.80
CA LEU A 139 -12.77 0.70 0.93
C LEU A 139 -12.14 1.06 -0.42
N PHE A 140 -12.48 2.23 -0.97
CA PHE A 140 -11.87 2.72 -2.21
C PHE A 140 -10.37 2.98 -2.03
N GLU A 141 -9.97 3.53 -0.88
CA GLU A 141 -8.55 3.75 -0.58
C GLU A 141 -7.78 2.45 -0.37
N VAL A 142 -8.39 1.44 0.29
CA VAL A 142 -7.78 0.11 0.37
C VAL A 142 -7.67 -0.52 -1.02
N ASP A 143 -8.69 -0.42 -1.88
CA ASP A 143 -8.59 -0.94 -3.24
C ASP A 143 -7.51 -0.24 -4.08
N ALA A 144 -7.41 1.09 -3.95
CA ALA A 144 -6.37 1.89 -4.57
C ALA A 144 -4.98 1.49 -4.08
N TYR A 145 -4.80 1.30 -2.77
CA TYR A 145 -3.57 0.76 -2.18
C TYR A 145 -3.21 -0.59 -2.80
N LEU A 146 -4.14 -1.56 -2.80
CA LEU A 146 -3.89 -2.90 -3.32
C LEU A 146 -3.51 -2.85 -4.81
N GLY A 147 -4.04 -1.87 -5.55
CA GLY A 147 -3.67 -1.57 -6.93
C GLY A 147 -2.26 -1.06 -7.09
N ALA A 148 -1.90 -0.02 -6.34
CA ALA A 148 -0.57 0.56 -6.34
C ALA A 148 0.50 -0.47 -5.93
N ALA A 149 0.26 -1.18 -4.82
CA ALA A 149 1.14 -2.24 -4.31
C ALA A 149 1.37 -3.36 -5.34
N ARG A 150 0.32 -3.78 -6.08
CA ARG A 150 0.49 -4.76 -7.16
C ARG A 150 1.34 -4.20 -8.30
N ARG A 151 1.18 -2.92 -8.65
CA ARG A 151 1.98 -2.28 -9.70
C ARG A 151 3.46 -2.19 -9.34
N VAL A 152 3.82 -2.11 -8.05
CA VAL A 152 5.22 -2.23 -7.61
C VAL A 152 5.81 -3.57 -8.07
N TYR A 153 5.13 -4.70 -7.82
CA TYR A 153 5.59 -6.01 -8.28
C TYR A 153 5.72 -6.09 -9.81
N GLU A 154 4.76 -5.53 -10.57
CA GLU A 154 4.82 -5.54 -12.03
C GLU A 154 5.94 -4.63 -12.57
N ALA A 155 6.25 -3.53 -11.89
CA ALA A 155 7.39 -2.67 -12.17
C ALA A 155 8.72 -3.41 -11.93
N ILE A 156 8.86 -4.10 -10.80
CA ILE A 156 10.02 -4.93 -10.48
C ILE A 156 10.20 -6.04 -11.54
N SER A 157 9.11 -6.72 -11.91
CA SER A 157 9.11 -7.70 -13.00
C SER A 157 9.66 -7.13 -14.31
N LYS A 158 9.26 -5.90 -14.66
CA LYS A 158 9.76 -5.21 -15.86
C LYS A 158 11.25 -4.87 -15.75
N VAL A 159 11.71 -4.36 -14.61
CA VAL A 159 13.14 -4.05 -14.36
C VAL A 159 13.97 -5.32 -14.52
N LEU A 160 13.61 -6.39 -13.82
CA LEU A 160 14.33 -7.66 -13.90
C LEU A 160 14.33 -8.23 -15.33
N TRP A 161 13.21 -8.12 -16.05
CA TRP A 161 13.14 -8.54 -17.45
C TRP A 161 14.11 -7.76 -18.32
N LYS A 162 14.19 -6.43 -18.17
CA LYS A 162 15.09 -5.60 -18.99
C LYS A 162 16.56 -5.98 -18.83
N HIS A 163 16.98 -6.33 -17.63
CA HIS A 163 18.40 -6.56 -17.32
C HIS A 163 18.83 -8.03 -17.41
N TYR A 164 17.92 -8.97 -17.18
CA TYR A 164 18.29 -10.37 -17.00
C TYR A 164 17.51 -11.36 -17.88
N ASN A 165 16.68 -10.86 -18.80
CA ASN A 165 16.02 -11.73 -19.77
C ASN A 165 16.99 -12.13 -20.89
N ASP A 166 17.11 -13.43 -21.10
CA ASP A 166 18.03 -14.04 -22.07
C ASP A 166 17.48 -14.20 -23.49
N SER A 167 16.32 -13.62 -23.81
CA SER A 167 15.71 -13.78 -25.14
C SER A 167 16.57 -13.09 -26.21
N PRO A 168 17.22 -13.83 -27.13
CA PRO A 168 18.14 -13.26 -28.13
C PRO A 168 17.44 -12.29 -29.09
N ASP A 169 16.12 -12.42 -29.24
CA ASP A 169 15.31 -11.61 -30.16
C ASP A 169 14.52 -10.49 -29.44
N GLY A 170 14.68 -10.34 -28.12
CA GLY A 170 13.84 -9.45 -27.30
C GLY A 170 12.35 -9.83 -27.25
N LYS A 171 11.96 -10.95 -27.88
CA LYS A 171 10.60 -11.50 -27.86
C LYS A 171 10.37 -12.22 -26.54
N GLY A 172 9.24 -11.96 -25.88
CA GLY A 172 8.86 -12.67 -24.65
C GLY A 172 9.06 -11.90 -23.35
N ARG A 173 8.63 -10.63 -23.31
CA ARG A 173 8.44 -9.90 -22.04
C ARG A 173 7.68 -10.77 -21.05
N TRP A 174 8.19 -10.86 -19.82
CA TRP A 174 7.42 -11.44 -18.73
C TRP A 174 6.14 -10.62 -18.57
N SER A 175 5.01 -11.23 -18.90
CA SER A 175 3.72 -10.53 -18.91
C SER A 175 3.22 -10.19 -17.52
N SER A 176 3.86 -10.72 -16.47
CA SER A 176 3.56 -10.41 -15.08
C SER A 176 4.66 -10.88 -14.12
N MET A 177 4.62 -10.36 -12.89
CA MET A 177 5.44 -10.83 -11.78
C MET A 177 5.31 -12.33 -11.51
N ARG A 178 4.12 -12.91 -11.70
CA ARG A 178 3.91 -14.37 -11.60
C ARG A 178 4.81 -15.15 -12.58
N LYS A 179 4.93 -14.68 -13.83
CA LYS A 179 5.79 -15.32 -14.82
C LYS A 179 7.27 -15.10 -14.51
N THR A 180 7.63 -13.93 -13.99
CA THR A 180 8.98 -13.66 -13.49
C THR A 180 9.38 -14.61 -12.38
N ALA A 181 8.55 -14.79 -11.35
CA ALA A 181 8.83 -15.72 -10.26
C ALA A 181 8.99 -17.16 -10.77
N ALA A 182 8.08 -17.64 -11.63
CA ALA A 182 8.19 -18.98 -12.21
C ALA A 182 9.45 -19.15 -13.08
N ALA A 183 9.85 -18.12 -13.82
CA ALA A 183 11.08 -18.15 -14.62
C ALA A 183 12.31 -18.27 -13.71
N ILE A 184 12.38 -17.46 -12.65
CA ILE A 184 13.45 -17.52 -11.63
C ILE A 184 13.50 -18.91 -10.98
N GLU A 185 12.37 -19.43 -10.49
CA GLU A 185 12.27 -20.74 -9.84
C GLU A 185 12.68 -21.89 -10.77
N SER A 186 12.37 -21.80 -12.06
CA SER A 186 12.77 -22.79 -13.07
C SER A 186 14.25 -22.73 -13.45
N GLY A 187 15.00 -21.73 -12.99
CA GLY A 187 16.40 -21.50 -13.38
C GLY A 187 16.57 -21.01 -14.82
N SER A 188 15.51 -20.50 -15.46
CA SER A 188 15.53 -20.05 -16.85
C SER A 188 15.97 -18.59 -17.03
N THR A 189 16.53 -17.98 -15.98
CA THR A 189 16.93 -16.56 -15.97
C THR A 189 18.36 -16.39 -15.47
N LYS A 190 19.00 -15.28 -15.82
CA LYS A 190 20.30 -14.86 -15.28
C LYS A 190 20.19 -13.91 -14.07
N VAL A 191 19.01 -13.82 -13.46
CA VAL A 191 18.79 -12.96 -12.29
C VAL A 191 19.70 -13.46 -11.15
N PRO A 192 20.58 -12.62 -10.58
CA PRO A 192 21.48 -13.03 -9.50
C PRO A 192 20.71 -13.57 -8.29
N ALA A 193 21.22 -14.62 -7.63
CA ALA A 193 20.58 -15.26 -6.47
C ALA A 193 20.23 -14.25 -5.36
N GLN A 194 21.12 -13.28 -5.15
CA GLN A 194 20.99 -12.18 -4.19
C GLN A 194 19.70 -11.34 -4.36
N ILE A 195 19.13 -11.27 -5.57
CA ILE A 195 17.84 -10.59 -5.80
C ILE A 195 16.71 -11.55 -6.20
N ALA A 196 17.04 -12.65 -6.88
CA ALA A 196 16.09 -13.70 -7.24
C ALA A 196 15.37 -14.27 -6.01
N THR A 197 16.12 -14.60 -4.94
CA THR A 197 15.55 -15.18 -3.72
C THR A 197 14.60 -14.21 -3.01
N PRO A 198 15.01 -12.96 -2.66
CA PRO A 198 14.08 -11.99 -2.05
C PRO A 198 12.81 -11.75 -2.88
N VAL A 199 12.96 -11.60 -4.20
CA VAL A 199 11.84 -11.33 -5.11
C VAL A 199 10.83 -12.48 -5.13
N VAL A 200 11.30 -13.73 -5.27
CA VAL A 200 10.42 -14.92 -5.27
C VAL A 200 9.78 -15.11 -3.90
N SER A 201 10.56 -15.02 -2.82
CA SER A 201 10.04 -15.14 -1.46
C SER A 201 8.98 -14.09 -1.15
N SER A 202 9.21 -12.83 -1.53
CA SER A 202 8.25 -11.74 -1.33
C SER A 202 6.98 -11.95 -2.16
N TRP A 203 7.12 -12.35 -3.43
CA TRP A 203 5.96 -12.64 -4.28
C TRP A 203 5.11 -13.77 -3.70
N ASN A 204 5.74 -14.88 -3.28
CA ASN A 204 5.03 -16.04 -2.75
C ASN A 204 4.37 -15.75 -1.39
N ALA A 205 5.02 -14.97 -0.51
CA ALA A 205 4.48 -14.63 0.80
C ALA A 205 3.38 -13.55 0.75
N TYR A 206 3.53 -12.53 -0.11
CA TYR A 206 2.66 -11.34 -0.11
C TYR A 206 1.97 -11.12 -1.46
N GLY A 207 2.74 -11.15 -2.55
CA GLY A 207 2.30 -10.80 -3.90
C GLY A 207 1.18 -11.67 -4.45
N VAL A 208 1.20 -12.98 -4.17
CA VAL A 208 0.15 -13.93 -4.60
C VAL A 208 -1.20 -13.54 -3.98
N LYS A 209 -1.26 -13.38 -2.65
CA LYS A 209 -2.50 -13.01 -1.96
C LYS A 209 -3.00 -11.62 -2.36
N LEU A 210 -2.08 -10.66 -2.51
CA LEU A 210 -2.38 -9.31 -3.02
C LEU A 210 -3.02 -9.35 -4.41
N ALA A 211 -2.46 -10.16 -5.33
CA ALA A 211 -3.00 -10.33 -6.66
C ALA A 211 -4.39 -11.00 -6.64
N HIS A 212 -4.63 -11.93 -5.71
CA HIS A 212 -5.95 -12.53 -5.53
C HIS A 212 -6.98 -11.50 -5.05
N TYR A 213 -6.66 -10.63 -4.09
CA TYR A 213 -7.56 -9.55 -3.69
C TYR A 213 -7.90 -8.63 -4.85
N ARG A 214 -6.90 -8.13 -5.60
CA ARG A 214 -7.16 -7.24 -6.74
C ARG A 214 -7.98 -7.91 -7.83
N ASN A 215 -7.71 -9.18 -8.11
CA ASN A 215 -8.53 -9.93 -9.06
C ASN A 215 -9.95 -10.09 -8.54
N TYR A 216 -10.16 -10.36 -7.26
CA TYR A 216 -11.49 -10.46 -6.67
C TYR A 216 -12.26 -9.14 -6.84
N VAL A 217 -11.68 -8.01 -6.39
CA VAL A 217 -12.32 -6.68 -6.49
C VAL A 217 -12.68 -6.35 -7.94
N ALA A 218 -11.77 -6.61 -8.88
CA ALA A 218 -12.02 -6.36 -10.30
C ALA A 218 -13.20 -7.15 -10.88
N HIS A 219 -13.52 -8.34 -10.33
CA HIS A 219 -14.61 -9.18 -10.83
C HIS A 219 -15.93 -8.96 -10.08
N THR A 220 -15.88 -8.59 -8.79
CA THR A 220 -17.07 -8.51 -7.94
C THR A 220 -17.47 -7.08 -7.59
N GLY A 221 -16.57 -6.12 -7.75
CA GLY A 221 -16.72 -4.75 -7.24
C GLY A 221 -16.67 -4.65 -5.72
N ALA A 222 -16.38 -5.75 -5.01
CA ALA A 222 -16.40 -5.82 -3.56
C ALA A 222 -14.99 -6.08 -3.01
N LEU A 223 -14.61 -5.33 -1.98
CA LEU A 223 -13.36 -5.52 -1.25
C LEU A 223 -13.51 -6.44 -0.05
N SER A 224 -14.66 -6.35 0.62
CA SER A 224 -14.99 -7.08 1.83
C SER A 224 -16.35 -7.73 1.71
N ALA A 225 -16.61 -8.73 2.56
CA ALA A 225 -17.91 -9.39 2.60
C ALA A 225 -19.03 -8.47 3.10
N SER A 226 -18.72 -7.53 4.00
CA SER A 226 -19.68 -6.61 4.60
C SER A 226 -19.81 -5.27 3.88
N GLY A 227 -18.86 -4.92 3.03
CA GLY A 227 -18.85 -3.66 2.27
C GLY A 227 -18.83 -2.40 3.15
N VAL A 228 -18.46 -2.48 4.43
CA VAL A 228 -18.47 -1.33 5.35
C VAL A 228 -17.26 -1.33 6.28
N CYS A 229 -16.94 -0.16 6.83
CA CYS A 229 -15.98 0.00 7.92
C CYS A 229 -16.67 -0.25 9.28
N TRP A 230 -16.21 -1.27 9.99
CA TRP A 230 -16.68 -1.63 11.31
C TRP A 230 -15.89 -0.92 12.41
N MET A 231 -16.58 -0.61 13.50
CA MET A 231 -16.02 -0.01 14.69
C MET A 231 -16.17 -0.98 15.84
N SER A 232 -15.10 -1.17 16.60
CA SER A 232 -15.03 -2.04 17.78
C SER A 232 -14.18 -1.40 18.87
N ARG A 233 -14.36 -1.83 20.12
CA ARG A 233 -13.56 -1.34 21.26
C ARG A 233 -12.26 -2.15 21.45
N PHE A 234 -11.14 -1.44 21.56
CA PHE A 234 -9.82 -1.99 21.85
C PHE A 234 -9.24 -1.30 23.09
N SER A 235 -9.16 -2.02 24.22
CA SER A 235 -8.76 -1.45 25.51
C SER A 235 -9.53 -0.15 25.86
N GLY A 236 -10.84 -0.12 25.56
CA GLY A 236 -11.73 1.03 25.82
C GLY A 236 -11.75 2.11 24.73
N ARG A 237 -10.84 2.07 23.74
CA ARG A 237 -10.80 3.04 22.63
C ARG A 237 -11.54 2.51 21.40
N TRP A 238 -12.18 3.39 20.63
CA TRP A 238 -12.72 2.98 19.34
C TRP A 238 -11.60 2.69 18.34
N GLY A 239 -11.69 1.54 17.67
CA GLY A 239 -10.84 1.16 16.55
C GLY A 239 -11.68 0.81 15.34
N ALA A 240 -11.25 1.29 14.18
CA ALA A 240 -11.84 1.02 12.88
C ALA A 240 -11.27 -0.28 12.27
N SER A 241 -12.08 -1.00 11.50
CA SER A 241 -11.67 -2.21 10.81
C SER A 241 -12.43 -2.39 9.51
N VAL A 242 -11.70 -2.63 8.44
CA VAL A 242 -12.25 -3.15 7.18
C VAL A 242 -11.84 -4.61 7.11
N ALA A 243 -12.82 -5.49 7.17
CA ALA A 243 -12.58 -6.93 7.10
C ALA A 243 -12.18 -7.32 5.67
N LEU A 244 -10.97 -7.83 5.47
CA LEU A 244 -10.61 -8.47 4.22
C LEU A 244 -11.14 -9.90 4.18
N LEU A 245 -11.38 -10.41 2.97
CA LEU A 245 -11.71 -11.83 2.77
C LEU A 245 -10.56 -12.72 3.23
N GLU A 246 -10.84 -13.81 3.93
CA GLU A 246 -9.77 -14.74 4.33
C GLU A 246 -9.10 -15.40 3.12
N SER A 247 -9.91 -15.84 2.15
CA SER A 247 -9.53 -16.55 0.92
C SER A 247 -10.00 -15.81 -0.34
N PRO A 248 -9.27 -14.78 -0.82
CA PRO A 248 -9.63 -14.08 -2.06
C PRO A 248 -9.46 -14.92 -3.35
N GLU A 249 -8.75 -16.06 -3.29
CA GLU A 249 -8.43 -16.93 -4.42
C GLU A 249 -9.64 -17.66 -5.03
N ASP A 250 -10.67 -17.93 -4.24
CA ASP A 250 -11.79 -18.78 -4.64
C ASP A 250 -12.77 -18.11 -5.62
N LYS A 251 -12.69 -16.77 -5.78
CA LYS A 251 -13.55 -15.95 -6.67
C LYS A 251 -15.07 -16.19 -6.54
N LYS A 252 -15.51 -16.97 -5.56
CA LYS A 252 -16.91 -17.20 -5.23
C LYS A 252 -17.37 -16.07 -4.30
N ARG A 253 -18.67 -15.76 -4.33
CA ARG A 253 -19.28 -14.92 -3.29
C ARG A 253 -19.15 -15.69 -1.98
N VAL A 254 -18.12 -15.35 -1.19
CA VAL A 254 -17.93 -15.93 0.14
C VAL A 254 -19.08 -15.41 1.00
N PRO A 255 -19.86 -16.28 1.66
CA PRO A 255 -20.89 -15.83 2.57
C PRO A 255 -20.26 -14.94 3.66
N VAL A 256 -21.02 -13.93 4.10
CA VAL A 256 -20.58 -12.98 5.13
C VAL A 256 -20.39 -13.74 6.44
N SER A 257 -19.15 -14.14 6.74
CA SER A 257 -18.80 -14.64 8.08
C SER A 257 -18.54 -13.43 8.99
N PRO A 258 -19.18 -13.35 10.18
CA PRO A 258 -19.04 -12.22 11.09
C PRO A 258 -17.67 -12.18 11.81
N ASP A 259 -16.88 -13.25 11.74
CA ASP A 259 -15.60 -13.32 12.44
C ASP A 259 -14.49 -12.70 11.58
N VAL A 260 -14.25 -11.41 11.81
CA VAL A 260 -13.17 -10.65 11.17
C VAL A 260 -11.82 -11.11 11.73
N ARG A 261 -11.07 -11.93 10.97
CA ARG A 261 -9.69 -12.31 11.34
C ARG A 261 -8.61 -11.42 10.74
N LEU A 262 -8.88 -10.78 9.60
CA LEU A 262 -7.88 -9.98 8.88
C LEU A 262 -8.38 -8.56 8.61
N ASP A 263 -7.77 -7.59 9.29
CA ASP A 263 -8.01 -6.17 9.07
C ASP A 263 -7.18 -5.64 7.88
N ALA A 264 -7.81 -4.78 7.07
CA ALA A 264 -7.19 -4.22 5.87
C ALA A 264 -6.01 -3.32 6.18
N LEU A 265 -6.07 -2.47 7.21
CA LEU A 265 -4.95 -1.60 7.58
C LEU A 265 -3.74 -2.43 7.99
N ALA A 266 -3.93 -3.44 8.85
CA ALA A 266 -2.84 -4.35 9.23
C ALA A 266 -2.22 -5.06 8.02
N TYR A 267 -3.06 -5.60 7.13
CA TYR A 267 -2.58 -6.27 5.90
C TYR A 267 -1.82 -5.32 4.97
N CYS A 268 -2.37 -4.13 4.71
CA CYS A 268 -1.73 -3.13 3.84
C CYS A 268 -0.43 -2.61 4.44
N TYR A 269 -0.37 -2.44 5.76
CA TYR A 269 0.85 -2.07 6.46
C TYR A 269 1.94 -3.15 6.28
N ASP A 270 1.64 -4.42 6.55
CA ASP A 270 2.61 -5.51 6.41
C ASP A 270 3.12 -5.64 4.95
N VAL A 271 2.23 -5.48 3.96
CA VAL A 271 2.62 -5.46 2.54
C VAL A 271 3.52 -4.25 2.22
N ALA A 272 3.22 -3.06 2.75
CA ALA A 272 4.02 -1.86 2.51
C ALA A 272 5.44 -2.00 3.08
N THR A 273 5.56 -2.46 4.33
CA THR A 273 6.85 -2.74 4.96
C THR A 273 7.69 -3.70 4.12
N HIS A 274 7.07 -4.78 3.61
CA HIS A 274 7.76 -5.72 2.74
C HIS A 274 8.15 -5.15 1.39
N LEU A 275 7.30 -4.35 0.77
CA LEU A 275 7.62 -3.70 -0.51
C LEU A 275 8.77 -2.70 -0.38
N VAL A 276 8.83 -1.94 0.71
CA VAL A 276 9.97 -1.05 1.00
C VAL A 276 11.26 -1.85 1.12
N GLY A 277 11.27 -2.92 1.92
CA GLY A 277 12.44 -3.79 2.07
C GLY A 277 12.88 -4.44 0.74
N LEU A 278 11.92 -4.89 -0.07
CA LEU A 278 12.23 -5.44 -1.39
C LEU A 278 12.84 -4.40 -2.33
N CYS A 279 12.40 -3.15 -2.24
CA CYS A 279 12.98 -2.05 -3.03
C CYS A 279 14.39 -1.71 -2.57
N GLU A 280 14.66 -1.74 -1.26
CA GLU A 280 16.02 -1.61 -0.73
C GLU A 280 16.93 -2.72 -1.28
N ASP A 281 16.50 -3.98 -1.23
CA ASP A 281 17.25 -5.13 -1.78
C ASP A 281 17.55 -4.97 -3.27
N LEU A 282 16.60 -4.46 -4.06
CA LEU A 282 16.79 -4.18 -5.48
C LEU A 282 17.91 -3.17 -5.74
N THR A 283 18.00 -2.15 -4.88
CA THR A 283 18.92 -1.02 -5.07
C THR A 283 20.35 -1.30 -4.62
N VAL A 284 20.57 -2.43 -3.94
CA VAL A 284 21.91 -2.94 -3.65
C VAL A 284 22.56 -3.56 -4.89
N VAL A 285 21.78 -3.98 -5.89
CA VAL A 285 22.31 -4.57 -7.13
C VAL A 285 22.81 -3.46 -8.07
N PRO A 286 24.12 -3.37 -8.39
CA PRO A 286 24.68 -2.21 -9.10
C PRO A 286 24.01 -1.89 -10.43
N GLU A 287 23.72 -2.90 -11.26
CA GLU A 287 23.11 -2.69 -12.58
C GLU A 287 21.67 -2.15 -12.47
N ILE A 288 20.94 -2.57 -11.43
CA ILE A 288 19.60 -2.09 -11.14
C ILE A 288 19.67 -0.67 -10.55
N ALA A 289 20.58 -0.43 -9.61
CA ALA A 289 20.80 0.87 -8.99
C ALA A 289 21.17 1.93 -10.04
N GLU A 290 22.07 1.60 -10.95
CA GLU A 290 22.47 2.46 -12.06
C GLU A 290 21.27 2.77 -12.98
N TYR A 291 20.47 1.76 -13.32
CA TYR A 291 19.26 1.94 -14.12
C TYR A 291 18.20 2.80 -13.41
N LEU A 292 17.99 2.60 -12.12
CA LEU A 292 17.03 3.39 -11.35
C LEU A 292 17.50 4.84 -11.22
N ALA A 293 18.80 5.08 -11.09
CA ALA A 293 19.40 6.42 -11.07
C ALA A 293 19.44 7.09 -12.45
N HIS A 294 19.45 6.31 -13.54
CA HIS A 294 19.54 6.81 -14.90
C HIS A 294 18.56 6.08 -15.83
N PRO A 295 17.24 6.08 -15.55
CA PRO A 295 16.27 5.45 -16.42
C PRO A 295 16.44 6.04 -17.82
N PRO A 296 16.58 5.20 -18.85
CA PRO A 296 16.96 5.67 -20.17
C PRO A 296 15.86 6.56 -20.75
N GLY A 297 16.07 7.87 -20.69
CA GLY A 297 15.38 8.85 -21.51
C GLY A 297 15.90 8.77 -22.94
N TYR A 298 15.53 7.70 -23.65
CA TYR A 298 15.73 7.43 -25.08
C TYR A 298 17.01 7.97 -25.78
N GLY A 299 18.15 8.10 -25.09
CA GLY A 299 19.45 8.48 -25.67
C GLY A 299 20.07 7.41 -26.59
N GLY A 300 19.30 6.38 -26.96
CA GLY A 300 19.76 5.24 -27.76
C GLY A 300 18.73 4.69 -28.74
N ARG A 301 17.64 5.41 -29.09
CA ARG A 301 16.89 5.05 -30.32
C ARG A 301 17.79 5.43 -31.50
N PRO A 302 18.10 4.53 -32.45
CA PRO A 302 18.51 4.98 -33.76
C PRO A 302 17.44 5.96 -34.24
N LYS A 303 17.82 7.16 -34.70
CA LYS A 303 16.89 8.09 -35.35
C LYS A 303 16.06 7.27 -36.34
N SER A 304 14.74 7.21 -36.14
CA SER A 304 13.90 6.60 -37.15
C SER A 304 14.10 7.43 -38.42
N SER A 305 14.46 6.76 -39.51
CA SER A 305 14.73 7.36 -40.83
C SER A 305 13.47 7.94 -41.49
N ARG A 306 12.45 8.28 -40.71
CA ARG A 306 11.13 8.73 -41.19
C ARG A 306 10.88 10.22 -41.03
N ALA A 307 11.90 11.01 -40.64
CA ALA A 307 11.78 12.46 -40.55
C ALA A 307 12.40 13.21 -41.75
N ASP A 308 12.84 12.51 -42.81
CA ASP A 308 13.38 13.13 -44.03
C ASP A 308 12.61 12.75 -45.30
N ILE A 309 11.28 12.62 -45.22
CA ILE A 309 10.44 12.68 -46.44
C ILE A 309 9.19 13.52 -46.13
N SER A 310 9.14 14.66 -46.82
CA SER A 310 8.08 15.68 -47.00
C SER A 310 8.13 16.89 -46.08
#